data_AF-A0A0F8YXF5-F1
#
_entry.id   AF-A0A0F8YXF5-F1
#
_cell.length_a   1.000
_cell.length_b   1.000
_cell.length_c   1.000
_cell.angle_alpha   90.00
_cell.angle_beta   90.00
_cell.angle_gamma   90.00
#
_symmetry.space_group_name_H-M   'P 1'
#
loop_
_entity.id
_entity.type
_entity.pdbx_description
1 polymer ?
#
loop_
_entity_poly.entity_id
_entity_poly.type
_entity_poly.pdbx_seq_one_letter_code
_entity_poly.pdbx_strand_id
1 'polypeptide(L)'
;PVLIYNVPKDGEYLLEVRDFIYRGRADFVYRLTVGMRPYITHVFPLGWQRNSDAQVQLHGVNLPAQSLTFKIPADHPPLYFVRLNHNGMTSNTLPFAVGDTPESREAEPNDSIQQANRLTLPATVNGRIQHSSDADYFSFGAKKGERLVMKVQARRLDSPLDSIITLFNSQGGELQEQDDADMGDPLLTHHADSRLDYTFPSDGDYVIRIRDIQAKGGEEYAYRLHIAVPKPDFTLRTIPDNPRLGQSDTAMVTVKALRKDGFNGEINLAVQNLPEGLLASPAVIPAGQSQTRLTITAAEDAAFALFSPTIVGTATIGEQAVSRSAVGAEDIMQAFSLRHDVPTKEILVAVIESAFFTLSTDIPPTEVREVLQESEIPFVVRASRKGLMAAIEPAEAGKKAADETLAKVKQDLAKAKT
;
A
#
# COMPACT_ATOMS: atom_id res chain seq x y z
N PRO A 1 -4.63 16.15 -9.49
CA PRO A 1 -5.75 16.77 -10.25
C PRO A 1 -5.54 16.55 -11.75
N VAL A 2 -6.61 16.35 -12.51
CA VAL A 2 -6.56 16.19 -13.97
C VAL A 2 -7.57 17.14 -14.59
N LEU A 3 -7.15 17.88 -15.60
CA LEU A 3 -7.99 18.77 -16.40
C LEU A 3 -8.06 18.23 -17.82
N ILE A 4 -9.24 17.77 -18.22
CA ILE A 4 -9.55 17.41 -19.60
C ILE A 4 -10.13 18.67 -20.26
N TYR A 5 -9.48 19.15 -21.32
CA TYR A 5 -9.88 20.39 -21.97
C TYR A 5 -9.86 20.22 -23.49
N ASN A 6 -11.00 20.49 -24.13
CA ASN A 6 -11.11 20.55 -25.58
C ASN A 6 -10.70 21.95 -26.03
N VAL A 7 -9.53 22.07 -26.64
CA VAL A 7 -8.97 23.35 -27.12
C VAL A 7 -9.90 23.93 -28.20
N PRO A 8 -10.58 25.08 -27.94
CA PRO A 8 -11.60 25.58 -28.87
C PRO A 8 -11.00 26.28 -30.10
N LYS A 9 -9.78 26.84 -29.97
CA LYS A 9 -9.06 27.58 -31.02
C LYS A 9 -7.56 27.46 -30.82
N ASP A 10 -6.80 27.48 -31.90
CA ASP A 10 -5.34 27.56 -31.85
C ASP A 10 -4.89 28.85 -31.14
N GLY A 11 -3.88 28.73 -30.28
CA GLY A 11 -3.35 29.87 -29.53
C GLY A 11 -2.57 29.45 -28.30
N GLU A 12 -2.08 30.46 -27.57
CA GLU A 12 -1.41 30.27 -26.28
C GLU A 12 -2.44 30.20 -25.15
N TYR A 13 -2.25 29.24 -24.24
CA TYR A 13 -3.11 29.04 -23.08
C TYR A 13 -2.25 29.08 -21.81
N LEU A 14 -2.78 29.73 -20.77
CA LEU A 14 -2.16 29.76 -19.44
C LEU A 14 -2.78 28.66 -18.58
N LEU A 15 -1.93 27.82 -17.98
CA LEU A 15 -2.34 26.86 -16.95
C LEU A 15 -1.85 27.35 -15.58
N GLU A 16 -2.78 27.56 -14.65
CA GLU A 16 -2.49 27.88 -13.25
C GLU A 16 -2.54 26.60 -12.40
N VAL A 17 -1.54 26.42 -11.53
CA VAL A 17 -1.54 25.38 -10.49
C VAL A 17 -1.46 26.07 -9.14
N ARG A 18 -2.40 25.73 -8.24
CA ARG A 18 -2.45 26.28 -6.88
C ARG A 18 -3.01 25.28 -5.88
N ASP A 19 -2.59 25.39 -4.62
CA ASP A 19 -3.26 24.73 -3.49
C ASP A 19 -4.68 25.30 -3.32
N PHE A 20 -5.63 24.46 -2.90
CA PHE A 20 -7.05 24.82 -2.81
C PHE A 20 -7.31 26.05 -1.90
N ILE A 21 -6.48 26.24 -0.87
CA ILE A 21 -6.55 27.39 0.04
C ILE A 21 -5.35 28.34 -0.11
N TYR A 22 -4.73 28.36 -1.30
CA TYR A 22 -3.67 29.30 -1.69
C TYR A 22 -2.40 29.26 -0.83
N ARG A 23 -2.06 28.11 -0.25
CA ARG A 23 -0.77 27.92 0.44
C ARG A 23 0.34 27.61 -0.56
N GLY A 24 1.56 27.98 -0.21
CA GLY A 24 2.79 27.52 -0.86
C GLY A 24 3.80 27.07 0.20
N ARG A 25 4.43 25.91 0.01
CA ARG A 25 5.48 25.40 0.89
C ARG A 25 6.56 24.69 0.07
N ALA A 26 7.77 24.60 0.61
CA ALA A 26 8.91 23.97 -0.06
C ALA A 26 8.69 22.48 -0.37
N ASP A 27 7.83 21.81 0.41
CA ASP A 27 7.43 20.41 0.24
C ASP A 27 6.24 20.23 -0.73
N PHE A 28 5.68 21.31 -1.30
CA PHE A 28 4.62 21.22 -2.31
C PHE A 28 5.21 21.03 -3.70
N VAL A 29 5.90 19.90 -3.88
CA VAL A 29 6.52 19.52 -5.15
C VAL A 29 5.46 18.92 -6.07
N TYR A 30 5.43 19.35 -7.33
CA TYR A 30 4.52 18.80 -8.34
C TYR A 30 5.26 18.49 -9.64
N ARG A 31 4.70 17.58 -10.43
CA ARG A 31 5.10 17.33 -11.80
C ARG A 31 3.92 17.63 -12.71
N LEU A 32 4.13 18.49 -13.69
CA LEU A 32 3.13 18.79 -14.71
C LEU A 32 3.37 17.94 -15.96
N THR A 33 2.29 17.45 -16.56
CA THR A 33 2.31 16.81 -17.86
C THR A 33 1.16 17.37 -18.68
N VAL A 34 1.48 17.99 -19.82
CA VAL A 34 0.51 18.64 -20.72
C VAL A 34 0.67 18.06 -22.13
N GLY A 35 -0.45 17.79 -22.80
CA GLY A 35 -0.47 17.36 -24.19
C GLY A 35 -1.68 16.49 -24.52
N MET A 36 -1.82 16.16 -25.81
CA MET A 36 -2.81 15.19 -26.28
C MET A 36 -2.34 13.78 -25.94
N ARG A 37 -2.67 13.30 -24.74
CA ARG A 37 -2.24 12.00 -24.23
C ARG A 37 -3.44 11.10 -23.95
N PRO A 38 -3.29 9.77 -24.15
CA PRO A 38 -4.32 8.83 -23.70
C PRO A 38 -4.45 8.94 -22.18
N TYR A 39 -5.69 9.09 -21.70
CA TYR A 39 -6.00 9.11 -20.28
C TYR A 39 -7.27 8.29 -20.03
N ILE A 40 -7.15 7.24 -19.21
CA ILE A 40 -8.24 6.34 -18.84
C ILE A 40 -8.94 6.95 -17.63
N THR A 41 -10.22 7.27 -17.75
CA THR A 41 -11.03 7.82 -16.65
C THR A 41 -11.62 6.72 -15.78
N HIS A 42 -12.07 5.61 -16.38
CA HIS A 42 -12.54 4.42 -15.67
C HIS A 42 -12.47 3.18 -16.57
N VAL A 43 -12.63 2.00 -15.97
CA VAL A 43 -12.64 0.71 -16.66
C VAL A 43 -13.81 -0.15 -16.19
N PHE A 44 -14.21 -1.11 -17.02
CA PHE A 44 -15.16 -2.15 -16.62
C PHE A 44 -14.88 -3.46 -17.36
N PRO A 45 -14.92 -4.63 -16.70
CA PRO A 45 -15.07 -4.86 -15.26
C PRO A 45 -13.92 -4.24 -14.43
N LEU A 46 -14.06 -4.19 -13.10
CA LEU A 46 -12.99 -3.70 -12.21
C LEU A 46 -11.99 -4.79 -11.82
N GLY A 47 -12.22 -6.03 -12.26
CA GLY A 47 -11.34 -7.14 -11.97
C GLY A 47 -11.72 -8.38 -12.75
N TRP A 48 -10.91 -9.43 -12.63
CA TRP A 48 -11.14 -10.71 -13.30
C TRP A 48 -10.44 -11.88 -12.60
N GLN A 49 -10.80 -13.09 -13.02
CA GLN A 49 -10.30 -14.32 -12.42
C GLN A 49 -8.87 -14.64 -12.86
N ARG A 50 -8.05 -15.19 -11.96
CA ARG A 50 -6.74 -15.76 -12.29
C ARG A 50 -6.83 -16.89 -13.29
N ASN A 51 -5.71 -17.14 -13.96
CA ASN A 51 -5.56 -18.21 -14.96
C ASN A 51 -6.60 -18.11 -16.10
N SER A 52 -6.90 -16.89 -16.53
CA SER A 52 -7.86 -16.62 -17.60
C SER A 52 -7.43 -15.42 -18.44
N ASP A 53 -8.09 -15.22 -19.57
CA ASP A 53 -7.91 -14.03 -20.40
C ASP A 53 -8.95 -12.98 -20.01
N ALA A 54 -8.50 -11.86 -19.49
CA ALA A 54 -9.35 -10.75 -19.10
C ALA A 54 -9.59 -9.82 -20.29
N GLN A 55 -10.84 -9.44 -20.51
CA GLN A 55 -11.22 -8.38 -21.44
C GLN A 55 -11.78 -7.20 -20.66
N VAL A 56 -11.15 -6.04 -20.81
CA VAL A 56 -11.45 -4.82 -20.04
C VAL A 56 -11.85 -3.71 -21.01
N GLN A 57 -13.02 -3.13 -20.79
CA GLN A 57 -13.48 -1.93 -21.49
C GLN A 57 -12.81 -0.70 -20.88
N LEU A 58 -12.41 0.23 -21.74
CA LEU A 58 -11.69 1.44 -21.38
C LEU A 58 -12.52 2.66 -21.76
N HIS A 59 -12.68 3.57 -20.81
CA HIS A 59 -13.33 4.85 -21.02
C HIS A 59 -12.33 5.96 -20.70
N GLY A 60 -12.39 7.07 -21.43
CA GLY A 60 -11.44 8.16 -21.27
C GLY A 60 -11.27 9.01 -22.52
N VAL A 61 -10.16 9.74 -22.57
CA VAL A 61 -9.86 10.69 -23.65
C VAL A 61 -8.58 10.30 -24.40
N ASN A 62 -8.58 10.58 -25.70
CA ASN A 62 -7.49 10.25 -26.62
C ASN A 62 -7.08 8.76 -26.56
N LEU A 63 -8.03 7.87 -26.28
CA LEU A 63 -7.74 6.45 -26.18
C LEU A 63 -7.56 5.86 -27.58
N PRO A 64 -6.44 5.15 -27.84
CA PRO A 64 -6.20 4.49 -29.13
C PRO A 64 -7.04 3.21 -29.30
N ALA A 65 -7.61 2.70 -28.20
CA ALA A 65 -8.47 1.52 -28.18
C ALA A 65 -9.50 1.67 -27.05
N GLN A 66 -10.69 1.11 -27.26
CA GLN A 66 -11.78 1.10 -26.28
C GLN A 66 -11.79 -0.15 -25.40
N SER A 67 -10.89 -1.10 -25.65
CA SER A 67 -10.73 -2.28 -24.81
C SER A 67 -9.30 -2.81 -24.85
N LEU A 68 -8.97 -3.59 -23.83
CA LEU A 68 -7.73 -4.36 -23.72
C LEU A 68 -8.06 -5.82 -23.43
N THR A 69 -7.25 -6.72 -23.97
CA THR A 69 -7.25 -8.13 -23.59
C THR A 69 -5.87 -8.52 -23.11
N PHE A 70 -5.80 -9.20 -21.97
CA PHE A 70 -4.54 -9.67 -21.42
C PHE A 70 -4.74 -10.95 -20.60
N LYS A 71 -3.73 -11.81 -20.60
CA LYS A 71 -3.72 -13.02 -19.78
C LYS A 71 -3.40 -12.68 -18.33
N ILE A 72 -4.12 -13.28 -17.40
CA ILE A 72 -3.82 -13.26 -15.97
C ILE A 72 -3.20 -14.60 -15.59
N PRO A 73 -1.88 -14.67 -15.31
CA PRO A 73 -1.24 -15.89 -14.82
C PRO A 73 -1.85 -16.42 -13.52
N ALA A 74 -1.70 -17.72 -13.25
CA ALA A 74 -2.20 -18.35 -12.02
C ALA A 74 -1.53 -17.79 -10.75
N ASP A 75 -0.28 -17.36 -10.84
CA ASP A 75 0.54 -16.79 -9.78
C ASP A 75 0.47 -15.25 -9.70
N HIS A 76 -0.25 -14.59 -10.62
CA HIS A 76 -0.29 -13.13 -10.71
C HIS A 76 -0.79 -12.48 -9.41
N PRO A 77 -0.15 -11.46 -8.81
CA PRO A 77 -0.64 -10.82 -7.58
C PRO A 77 -2.12 -10.37 -7.63
N PRO A 78 -2.80 -10.18 -6.47
CA PRO A 78 -4.23 -9.86 -6.43
C PRO A 78 -4.60 -8.47 -6.99
N LEU A 79 -3.61 -7.70 -7.46
CA LEU A 79 -3.79 -6.39 -8.06
C LEU A 79 -2.97 -6.30 -9.35
N TYR A 80 -3.65 -5.98 -10.45
CA TYR A 80 -3.08 -5.64 -11.75
C TYR A 80 -3.28 -4.14 -11.99
N PHE A 81 -2.37 -3.48 -12.71
CA PHE A 81 -2.51 -2.07 -13.08
C PHE A 81 -2.76 -1.94 -14.57
N VAL A 82 -4.01 -1.66 -14.95
CA VAL A 82 -4.42 -1.47 -16.33
C VAL A 82 -3.78 -0.20 -16.87
N ARG A 83 -3.10 -0.31 -18.02
CA ARG A 83 -2.47 0.80 -18.73
C ARG A 83 -2.52 0.56 -20.23
N LEU A 84 -2.59 1.65 -20.98
CA LEU A 84 -2.43 1.65 -22.43
C LEU A 84 -1.02 2.11 -22.81
N ASN A 85 -0.44 1.44 -23.80
CA ASN A 85 0.78 1.87 -24.48
C ASN A 85 0.49 1.94 -25.99
N HIS A 86 0.72 3.10 -26.60
CA HIS A 86 0.51 3.29 -28.04
C HIS A 86 1.46 4.35 -28.58
N ASN A 87 2.20 4.03 -29.64
CA ASN A 87 3.17 4.93 -30.30
C ASN A 87 4.13 5.63 -29.31
N GLY A 88 4.65 4.88 -28.33
CA GLY A 88 5.54 5.43 -27.29
C GLY A 88 4.86 6.28 -26.22
N MET A 89 3.56 6.56 -26.34
CA MET A 89 2.77 7.21 -25.28
C MET A 89 2.16 6.17 -24.35
N THR A 90 2.10 6.52 -23.07
CA THR A 90 1.49 5.69 -22.03
C THR A 90 0.40 6.48 -21.32
N SER A 91 -0.72 5.82 -21.03
CA SER A 91 -1.77 6.38 -20.18
C SER A 91 -1.38 6.41 -18.71
N ASN A 92 -2.24 6.98 -17.86
CA ASN A 92 -2.29 6.64 -16.44
C ASN A 92 -2.58 5.14 -16.24
N THR A 93 -2.35 4.68 -15.00
CA THR A 93 -2.69 3.33 -14.55
C THR A 93 -3.95 3.36 -13.71
N LEU A 94 -4.83 2.37 -13.86
CA LEU A 94 -5.94 2.13 -12.95
C LEU A 94 -5.80 0.75 -12.28
N PRO A 95 -6.08 0.64 -10.97
CA PRO A 95 -6.09 -0.64 -10.26
C PRO A 95 -7.17 -1.58 -10.82
N PHE A 96 -6.85 -2.87 -10.91
CA PHE A 96 -7.72 -3.92 -11.43
C PHE A 96 -7.53 -5.16 -10.58
N ALA A 97 -8.59 -5.62 -9.94
CA ALA A 97 -8.49 -6.67 -8.96
C ALA A 97 -8.42 -8.06 -9.61
N VAL A 98 -7.63 -8.95 -9.00
CA VAL A 98 -7.40 -10.31 -9.50
C VAL A 98 -7.78 -11.31 -8.42
N GLY A 99 -8.76 -12.17 -8.71
CA GLY A 99 -9.33 -13.11 -7.73
C GLY A 99 -9.34 -14.57 -8.19
N ASP A 100 -9.67 -15.47 -7.27
CA ASP A 100 -9.71 -16.92 -7.55
C ASP A 100 -11.15 -17.45 -7.69
N THR A 101 -12.16 -16.68 -7.28
CA THR A 101 -13.56 -17.09 -7.28
C THR A 101 -14.21 -16.93 -8.65
N PRO A 102 -15.24 -17.74 -8.97
CA PRO A 102 -16.03 -17.56 -10.19
C PRO A 102 -16.54 -16.14 -10.32
N GLU A 103 -16.33 -15.53 -11.49
CA GLU A 103 -16.77 -14.16 -11.77
C GLU A 103 -17.96 -14.14 -12.73
N SER A 104 -18.94 -13.29 -12.44
CA SER A 104 -20.06 -12.97 -13.32
C SER A 104 -20.26 -11.46 -13.42
N ARG A 105 -21.18 -11.04 -14.28
CA ARG A 105 -21.71 -9.69 -14.33
C ARG A 105 -23.11 -9.68 -13.76
N GLU A 106 -23.55 -8.54 -13.26
CA GLU A 106 -24.96 -8.32 -12.96
C GLU A 106 -25.83 -8.42 -14.23
N ALA A 107 -27.14 -8.53 -14.03
CA ALA A 107 -28.13 -8.50 -15.08
C ALA A 107 -29.31 -7.61 -14.67
N GLU A 108 -29.48 -6.49 -15.37
CA GLU A 108 -30.58 -5.55 -15.16
C GLU A 108 -31.90 -6.00 -15.81
N PRO A 109 -33.07 -5.59 -15.27
CA PRO A 109 -33.22 -4.84 -14.01
C PRO A 109 -33.05 -5.75 -12.79
N ASN A 110 -32.36 -5.28 -11.75
CA ASN A 110 -32.25 -5.95 -10.46
C ASN A 110 -32.54 -5.02 -9.26
N ASP A 111 -33.24 -3.90 -9.49
CA ASP A 111 -33.60 -2.82 -8.54
C ASP A 111 -34.47 -3.22 -7.32
N SER A 112 -34.82 -4.50 -7.20
CA SER A 112 -35.72 -4.97 -6.14
C SER A 112 -35.43 -6.41 -5.73
N ILE A 113 -35.90 -6.78 -4.54
CA ILE A 113 -35.79 -8.15 -4.02
C ILE A 113 -36.35 -9.19 -4.99
N GLN A 114 -37.45 -8.87 -5.69
CA GLN A 114 -38.10 -9.79 -6.62
C GLN A 114 -37.33 -9.97 -7.94
N GLN A 115 -36.46 -9.01 -8.27
CA GLN A 115 -35.62 -9.02 -9.47
C GLN A 115 -34.16 -9.40 -9.16
N ALA A 116 -33.88 -9.75 -7.90
CA ALA A 116 -32.53 -10.00 -7.43
C ALA A 116 -31.82 -11.06 -8.28
N ASN A 117 -30.60 -10.75 -8.73
CA ASN A 117 -29.77 -11.70 -9.46
C ASN A 117 -29.40 -12.88 -8.56
N ARG A 118 -29.75 -14.11 -8.97
CA ARG A 118 -29.46 -15.32 -8.18
C ARG A 118 -27.99 -15.74 -8.34
N LEU A 119 -27.28 -15.83 -7.23
CA LEU A 119 -25.87 -16.24 -7.17
C LEU A 119 -25.71 -17.68 -6.69
N THR A 120 -24.68 -18.34 -7.22
CA THR A 120 -24.16 -19.60 -6.68
C THR A 120 -22.83 -19.31 -5.99
N LEU A 121 -22.71 -19.64 -4.70
CA LEU A 121 -21.53 -19.31 -3.90
C LEU A 121 -20.43 -20.38 -3.98
N PRO A 122 -19.14 -20.00 -3.88
CA PRO A 122 -18.63 -18.62 -3.77
C PRO A 122 -18.75 -17.85 -5.10
N ALA A 123 -18.98 -16.53 -5.01
CA ALA A 123 -19.20 -15.69 -6.18
C ALA A 123 -18.44 -14.35 -6.09
N THR A 124 -17.99 -13.86 -7.24
CA THR A 124 -17.65 -12.45 -7.45
C THR A 124 -18.52 -11.89 -8.59
N VAL A 125 -19.13 -10.74 -8.39
CA VAL A 125 -19.95 -10.06 -9.40
C VAL A 125 -19.32 -8.71 -9.72
N ASN A 126 -19.13 -8.42 -11.00
CA ASN A 126 -18.84 -7.06 -11.47
C ASN A 126 -20.15 -6.38 -11.86
N GLY A 127 -20.49 -5.29 -11.18
CA GLY A 127 -21.72 -4.53 -11.41
C GLY A 127 -21.46 -3.02 -11.47
N ARG A 128 -22.53 -2.26 -11.70
CA ARG A 128 -22.53 -0.80 -11.82
C ARG A 128 -23.85 -0.25 -11.30
N ILE A 129 -23.76 0.74 -10.41
CA ILE A 129 -24.90 1.60 -10.08
C ILE A 129 -25.10 2.56 -11.26
N GLN A 130 -25.92 2.18 -12.24
CA GLN A 130 -25.95 2.74 -13.60
C GLN A 130 -26.56 4.15 -13.65
N HIS A 131 -27.50 4.44 -12.76
CA HIS A 131 -28.15 5.75 -12.66
C HIS A 131 -28.37 6.17 -11.21
N SER A 132 -28.75 7.44 -11.01
CA SER A 132 -29.09 7.92 -9.68
C SER A 132 -30.21 7.08 -9.06
N SER A 133 -30.05 6.77 -7.77
CA SER A 133 -30.97 5.93 -6.98
C SER A 133 -31.10 4.47 -7.44
N ASP A 134 -30.22 4.01 -8.33
CA ASP A 134 -30.07 2.59 -8.65
C ASP A 134 -29.62 1.80 -7.41
N ALA A 135 -30.09 0.58 -7.28
CA ALA A 135 -29.80 -0.29 -6.16
C ALA A 135 -29.84 -1.76 -6.57
N ASP A 136 -28.70 -2.42 -6.56
CA ASP A 136 -28.60 -3.76 -7.14
C ASP A 136 -28.84 -4.83 -6.08
N TYR A 137 -29.76 -5.75 -6.34
CA TYR A 137 -30.09 -6.84 -5.43
C TYR A 137 -29.54 -8.18 -5.96
N PHE A 138 -28.93 -8.94 -5.04
CA PHE A 138 -28.41 -10.29 -5.29
C PHE A 138 -28.97 -11.27 -4.27
N SER A 139 -29.49 -12.41 -4.73
CA SER A 139 -30.00 -13.47 -3.86
C SER A 139 -29.07 -14.67 -3.82
N PHE A 140 -28.94 -15.32 -2.66
CA PHE A 140 -28.12 -16.53 -2.49
C PHE A 140 -28.64 -17.38 -1.34
N GLY A 141 -28.34 -18.68 -1.36
CA GLY A 141 -28.65 -19.58 -0.25
C GLY A 141 -27.53 -19.61 0.79
N ALA A 142 -27.89 -19.69 2.07
CA ALA A 142 -26.96 -19.89 3.18
C ALA A 142 -27.53 -20.88 4.20
N LYS A 143 -26.65 -21.52 4.98
CA LYS A 143 -27.01 -22.48 6.03
C LYS A 143 -26.89 -21.89 7.44
N LYS A 144 -27.65 -22.43 8.38
CA LYS A 144 -27.54 -22.10 9.80
C LYS A 144 -26.10 -22.32 10.29
N GLY A 145 -25.52 -21.30 10.91
CA GLY A 145 -24.17 -21.30 11.45
C GLY A 145 -23.07 -21.10 10.38
N GLU A 146 -23.43 -21.03 9.11
CA GLU A 146 -22.48 -20.66 8.06
C GLU A 146 -22.07 -19.20 8.24
N ARG A 147 -20.78 -18.91 8.14
CA ARG A 147 -20.25 -17.55 8.14
C ARG A 147 -19.83 -17.20 6.72
N LEU A 148 -20.33 -16.09 6.19
CA LEU A 148 -19.88 -15.53 4.92
C LEU A 148 -19.27 -14.15 5.12
N VAL A 149 -18.29 -13.83 4.29
CA VAL A 149 -17.74 -12.50 4.07
C VAL A 149 -18.34 -11.96 2.78
N MET A 150 -19.07 -10.87 2.90
CA MET A 150 -19.62 -10.09 1.78
C MET A 150 -18.86 -8.77 1.73
N LYS A 151 -18.09 -8.53 0.66
CA LYS A 151 -17.26 -7.32 0.56
C LYS A 151 -17.41 -6.67 -0.81
N VAL A 152 -17.42 -5.35 -0.81
CA VAL A 152 -17.37 -4.53 -2.02
C VAL A 152 -15.93 -4.07 -2.27
N GLN A 153 -15.54 -4.01 -3.54
CA GLN A 153 -14.35 -3.29 -3.97
C GLN A 153 -14.79 -2.31 -5.06
N ALA A 154 -14.82 -1.03 -4.71
CA ALA A 154 -15.18 0.05 -5.61
C ALA A 154 -14.16 1.18 -5.49
N ARG A 155 -14.22 2.00 -4.44
CA ARG A 155 -13.31 3.14 -4.24
C ARG A 155 -11.85 2.76 -4.21
N ARG A 156 -11.51 1.59 -3.62
CA ARG A 156 -10.13 1.07 -3.67
C ARG A 156 -9.65 0.73 -5.09
N LEU A 157 -10.57 0.62 -6.04
CA LEU A 157 -10.34 0.35 -7.46
C LEU A 157 -10.63 1.59 -8.34
N ASP A 158 -10.52 2.80 -7.77
CA ASP A 158 -10.74 4.10 -8.43
C ASP A 158 -12.19 4.34 -8.94
N SER A 159 -13.17 3.59 -8.44
CA SER A 159 -14.60 3.90 -8.65
C SER A 159 -15.06 5.03 -7.71
N PRO A 160 -15.94 5.96 -8.14
CA PRO A 160 -16.50 6.97 -7.24
C PRO A 160 -17.53 6.43 -6.26
N LEU A 161 -18.05 5.21 -6.47
CA LEU A 161 -19.10 4.61 -5.66
C LEU A 161 -18.71 4.57 -4.18
N ASP A 162 -19.53 5.21 -3.36
CA ASP A 162 -19.49 5.12 -1.91
C ASP A 162 -20.49 4.05 -1.48
N SER A 163 -20.02 2.81 -1.43
CA SER A 163 -20.92 1.67 -1.34
C SER A 163 -21.58 1.60 0.03
N ILE A 164 -22.84 1.21 0.06
CA ILE A 164 -23.53 0.64 1.22
C ILE A 164 -24.05 -0.73 0.83
N ILE A 165 -23.85 -1.71 1.70
CA ILE A 165 -24.48 -3.03 1.59
C ILE A 165 -25.50 -3.28 2.69
N THR A 166 -26.66 -3.81 2.30
CA THR A 166 -27.73 -4.18 3.23
C THR A 166 -28.10 -5.65 3.03
N LEU A 167 -28.04 -6.46 4.08
CA LEU A 167 -28.47 -7.86 4.07
C LEU A 167 -29.91 -7.97 4.55
N PHE A 168 -30.72 -8.74 3.82
CA PHE A 168 -32.11 -9.05 4.12
C PHE A 168 -32.33 -10.55 4.27
N ASN A 169 -33.32 -10.92 5.08
CA ASN A 169 -33.84 -12.29 5.13
C ASN A 169 -34.78 -12.59 3.95
N SER A 170 -35.22 -13.84 3.84
CA SER A 170 -36.14 -14.29 2.78
C SER A 170 -37.52 -13.59 2.78
N GLN A 171 -37.91 -12.93 3.88
CA GLN A 171 -39.15 -12.15 3.95
C GLN A 171 -38.95 -10.66 3.61
N GLY A 172 -37.73 -10.24 3.25
CA GLY A 172 -37.39 -8.84 3.00
C GLY A 172 -37.18 -8.00 4.25
N GLY A 173 -37.08 -8.64 5.43
CA GLY A 173 -36.68 -7.97 6.65
C GLY A 173 -35.17 -7.71 6.66
N GLU A 174 -34.78 -6.47 6.89
CA GLU A 174 -33.37 -6.09 7.04
C GLU A 174 -32.74 -6.77 8.25
N LEU A 175 -31.54 -7.32 8.06
CA LEU A 175 -30.75 -7.97 9.08
C LEU A 175 -29.57 -7.11 9.52
N GLN A 176 -28.85 -6.50 8.57
CA GLN A 176 -27.70 -5.65 8.86
C GLN A 176 -27.36 -4.77 7.65
N GLU A 177 -27.00 -3.51 7.91
CA GLU A 177 -26.42 -2.59 6.93
C GLU A 177 -24.96 -2.26 7.31
N GLN A 178 -24.10 -2.08 6.30
CA GLN A 178 -22.72 -1.63 6.44
C GLN A 178 -22.37 -0.65 5.34
N ASP A 179 -21.72 0.44 5.71
CA ASP A 179 -21.29 1.53 4.83
C ASP A 179 -19.79 1.43 4.60
N ASP A 180 -19.02 1.73 5.64
CA ASP A 180 -17.56 1.69 5.60
C ASP A 180 -16.98 0.60 6.50
N ALA A 181 -16.01 -0.14 5.95
CA ALA A 181 -15.16 -1.02 6.74
C ALA A 181 -13.68 -0.68 6.55
N ASP A 182 -13.04 -0.17 7.62
CA ASP A 182 -11.59 -0.05 7.67
C ASP A 182 -10.97 -1.45 7.82
N MET A 183 -10.49 -1.98 6.69
CA MET A 183 -9.83 -3.27 6.63
C MET A 183 -8.33 -3.22 6.93
N GLY A 184 -7.80 -2.05 7.30
CA GLY A 184 -6.38 -1.81 7.50
C GLY A 184 -5.53 -1.98 6.24
N ASP A 185 -6.13 -2.15 5.06
CA ASP A 185 -5.47 -2.39 3.76
C ASP A 185 -5.66 -1.21 2.78
N PRO A 186 -5.22 0.00 3.13
CA PRO A 186 -5.39 1.16 2.26
C PRO A 186 -4.47 1.02 1.04
N LEU A 187 -5.06 0.92 -0.16
CA LEU A 187 -4.34 1.22 -1.40
C LEU A 187 -4.23 2.73 -1.64
N LEU A 188 -5.18 3.48 -1.06
CA LEU A 188 -5.36 4.92 -1.19
C LEU A 188 -5.82 5.49 0.15
N THR A 189 -5.75 6.80 0.29
CA THR A 189 -6.10 7.52 1.52
C THR A 189 -7.60 7.77 1.71
N HIS A 190 -8.46 7.31 0.81
CA HIS A 190 -9.91 7.59 0.83
C HIS A 190 -10.73 6.35 0.44
N HIS A 191 -10.46 5.24 1.14
CA HIS A 191 -11.25 4.02 1.10
C HIS A 191 -12.58 4.19 1.85
N ALA A 192 -13.67 3.71 1.25
CA ALA A 192 -15.02 3.73 1.80
C ALA A 192 -15.83 2.59 1.15
N ASP A 193 -15.28 1.38 1.22
CA ASP A 193 -15.89 0.20 0.63
C ASP A 193 -16.50 -0.65 1.75
N SER A 194 -17.74 -1.10 1.56
CA SER A 194 -18.44 -1.86 2.58
C SER A 194 -17.93 -3.29 2.70
N ARG A 195 -18.00 -3.81 3.91
CA ARG A 195 -17.83 -5.24 4.21
C ARG A 195 -18.78 -5.65 5.32
N LEU A 196 -19.37 -6.82 5.16
CA LEU A 196 -20.22 -7.48 6.14
C LEU A 196 -19.74 -8.91 6.36
N ASP A 197 -19.39 -9.23 7.61
CA ASP A 197 -19.14 -10.60 8.07
C ASP A 197 -20.36 -11.07 8.84
N TYR A 198 -21.09 -12.07 8.31
CA TYR A 198 -22.35 -12.48 8.90
C TYR A 198 -22.42 -13.99 9.12
N THR A 199 -22.94 -14.41 10.28
CA THR A 199 -23.22 -15.81 10.60
C THR A 199 -24.73 -16.04 10.52
N PHE A 200 -25.17 -16.88 9.59
CA PHE A 200 -26.59 -17.01 9.26
C PHE A 200 -27.35 -17.81 10.32
N PRO A 201 -28.51 -17.33 10.82
CA PRO A 201 -29.21 -17.96 11.94
C PRO A 201 -30.07 -19.18 11.53
N SER A 202 -30.34 -19.34 10.24
CA SER A 202 -31.23 -20.37 9.70
C SER A 202 -30.82 -20.75 8.27
N ASP A 203 -31.24 -21.92 7.82
CA ASP A 203 -31.16 -22.29 6.42
C ASP A 203 -32.17 -21.47 5.61
N GLY A 204 -31.77 -20.97 4.45
CA GLY A 204 -32.70 -20.27 3.57
C GLY A 204 -32.01 -19.37 2.55
N ASP A 205 -32.85 -18.65 1.83
CA ASP A 205 -32.41 -17.62 0.90
C ASP A 205 -32.27 -16.28 1.60
N TYR A 206 -31.21 -15.57 1.26
CA TYR A 206 -30.91 -14.23 1.73
C TYR A 206 -30.67 -13.33 0.52
N VAL A 207 -30.84 -12.02 0.73
CA VAL A 207 -30.67 -11.02 -0.31
C VAL A 207 -29.73 -9.95 0.19
N ILE A 208 -28.73 -9.60 -0.61
CA ILE A 208 -27.87 -8.44 -0.36
C ILE A 208 -28.21 -7.36 -1.38
N ARG A 209 -28.32 -6.13 -0.92
CA ARG A 209 -28.47 -4.93 -1.76
C ARG A 209 -27.18 -4.14 -1.72
N ILE A 210 -26.80 -3.56 -2.86
CA ILE A 210 -25.72 -2.56 -2.98
C ILE A 210 -26.32 -1.25 -3.49
N ARG A 211 -25.88 -0.12 -2.94
CA ARG A 211 -26.22 1.22 -3.45
C ARG A 211 -25.14 2.23 -3.12
N ASP A 212 -25.19 3.40 -3.73
CA ASP A 212 -24.40 4.56 -3.32
C ASP A 212 -25.04 5.27 -2.10
N ILE A 213 -24.23 5.70 -1.12
CA ILE A 213 -24.74 6.42 0.07
C ILE A 213 -25.44 7.73 -0.29
N GLN A 214 -25.02 8.40 -1.35
CA GLN A 214 -25.58 9.67 -1.82
C GLN A 214 -26.58 9.49 -2.96
N ALA A 215 -26.98 8.24 -3.25
CA ALA A 215 -27.86 7.88 -4.35
C ALA A 215 -27.38 8.37 -5.73
N LYS A 216 -26.07 8.47 -5.91
CA LYS A 216 -25.44 8.73 -7.21
C LYS A 216 -25.33 7.44 -8.02
N GLY A 217 -25.05 7.59 -9.32
CA GLY A 217 -24.80 6.49 -10.23
C GLY A 217 -24.31 7.02 -11.58
N GLY A 218 -23.81 6.12 -12.42
CA GLY A 218 -23.22 6.39 -13.73
C GLY A 218 -22.35 5.22 -14.21
N GLU A 219 -21.90 5.27 -15.46
CA GLU A 219 -21.07 4.20 -16.05
C GLU A 219 -19.75 3.96 -15.29
N GLU A 220 -19.26 4.97 -14.57
CA GLU A 220 -18.06 4.90 -13.75
C GLU A 220 -18.28 4.31 -12.35
N TYR A 221 -19.53 4.18 -11.87
CA TYR A 221 -19.89 3.68 -10.52
C TYR A 221 -19.86 2.15 -10.47
N ALA A 222 -18.78 1.58 -11.01
CA ALA A 222 -18.58 0.15 -11.03
C ALA A 222 -18.16 -0.38 -9.65
N TYR A 223 -18.42 -1.66 -9.41
CA TYR A 223 -18.01 -2.35 -8.19
C TYR A 223 -17.72 -3.82 -8.44
N ARG A 224 -17.04 -4.44 -7.46
CA ARG A 224 -16.95 -5.89 -7.32
C ARG A 224 -17.56 -6.32 -6.01
N LEU A 225 -18.65 -7.08 -6.07
CA LEU A 225 -19.22 -7.78 -4.92
C LEU A 225 -18.58 -9.15 -4.81
N HIS A 226 -18.00 -9.49 -3.66
CA HIS A 226 -17.49 -10.82 -3.39
C HIS A 226 -18.20 -11.42 -2.19
N ILE A 227 -18.74 -12.63 -2.37
CA ILE A 227 -19.43 -13.40 -1.33
C ILE A 227 -18.81 -14.80 -1.26
N ALA A 228 -18.17 -15.10 -0.14
CA ALA A 228 -17.55 -16.41 0.09
C ALA A 228 -17.42 -16.69 1.60
N VAL A 229 -17.11 -17.94 1.95
CA VAL A 229 -16.66 -18.27 3.30
C VAL A 229 -15.36 -17.52 3.63
N PRO A 230 -15.12 -17.14 4.90
CA PRO A 230 -13.87 -16.52 5.33
C PRO A 230 -12.65 -17.33 4.88
N LYS A 231 -11.65 -16.68 4.29
CA LYS A 231 -10.37 -17.30 3.93
C LYS A 231 -9.26 -16.66 4.78
N PRO A 232 -8.95 -17.23 5.96
CA PRO A 232 -7.91 -16.69 6.84
C PRO A 232 -6.61 -16.45 6.07
N ASP A 233 -6.06 -15.24 6.19
CA ASP A 233 -4.82 -14.83 5.51
C ASP A 233 -4.21 -13.62 6.22
N PHE A 234 -3.06 -13.14 5.73
CA PHE A 234 -2.47 -11.88 6.13
C PHE A 234 -1.74 -11.20 4.97
N THR A 235 -1.56 -9.89 5.08
CA THR A 235 -0.59 -9.13 4.26
C THR A 235 0.35 -8.34 5.16
N LEU A 236 1.53 -8.00 4.65
CA LEU A 236 2.57 -7.32 5.42
C LEU A 236 2.93 -5.97 4.80
N ARG A 237 3.13 -4.97 5.67
CA ARG A 237 3.63 -3.63 5.33
C ARG A 237 4.91 -3.34 6.12
N THR A 238 5.84 -2.61 5.54
CA THR A 238 7.09 -2.20 6.21
C THR A 238 7.24 -0.70 6.22
N ILE A 239 7.55 -0.13 7.39
CA ILE A 239 7.67 1.32 7.59
C ILE A 239 8.96 1.61 8.39
N PRO A 240 9.82 2.53 7.93
CA PRO A 240 9.75 3.21 6.63
C PRO A 240 9.99 2.22 5.47
N ASP A 241 9.63 2.63 4.26
CA ASP A 241 9.96 1.90 3.03
C ASP A 241 11.40 2.17 2.56
N ASN A 242 12.06 3.20 3.08
CA ASN A 242 13.37 3.65 2.66
C ASN A 242 14.39 3.84 3.82
N PRO A 243 14.63 2.82 4.67
CA PRO A 243 15.55 2.94 5.79
C PRO A 243 16.97 3.33 5.32
N ARG A 244 17.57 4.31 6.00
CA ARG A 244 18.93 4.80 5.76
C ARG A 244 19.77 4.51 6.98
N LEU A 245 20.96 3.94 6.78
CA LEU A 245 21.90 3.62 7.85
C LEU A 245 23.34 3.88 7.41
N GLY A 246 24.16 4.36 8.34
CA GLY A 246 25.61 4.44 8.14
C GLY A 246 26.29 3.07 8.24
N GLN A 247 27.55 2.96 7.82
CA GLN A 247 28.39 1.83 8.24
C GLN A 247 28.47 1.76 9.78
N SER A 248 28.46 0.56 10.36
CA SER A 248 28.36 0.30 11.81
C SER A 248 27.08 0.83 12.48
N ASP A 249 26.04 1.15 11.72
CA ASP A 249 24.77 1.67 12.22
C ASP A 249 23.64 0.65 12.05
N THR A 250 22.51 0.90 12.72
CA THR A 250 21.32 0.04 12.69
C THR A 250 20.07 0.84 12.37
N ALA A 251 19.37 0.46 11.30
CA ALA A 251 18.04 0.95 10.99
C ALA A 251 16.96 0.01 11.56
N MET A 252 15.89 0.59 12.06
CA MET A 252 14.71 -0.13 12.52
C MET A 252 13.62 -0.08 11.46
N VAL A 253 13.06 -1.23 11.13
CA VAL A 253 11.92 -1.39 10.22
C VAL A 253 10.76 -1.97 11.01
N THR A 254 9.65 -1.25 11.06
CA THR A 254 8.40 -1.76 11.64
C THR A 254 7.71 -2.60 10.59
N VAL A 255 7.37 -3.85 10.93
CA VAL A 255 6.60 -4.74 10.05
C VAL A 255 5.20 -4.87 10.63
N LYS A 256 4.20 -4.40 9.89
CA LYS A 256 2.79 -4.48 10.26
C LYS A 256 2.11 -5.62 9.52
N ALA A 257 1.27 -6.38 10.22
CA ALA A 257 0.43 -7.43 9.69
C ALA A 257 -1.03 -6.98 9.63
N LEU A 258 -1.59 -7.02 8.43
CA LEU A 258 -3.00 -6.85 8.17
C LEU A 258 -3.62 -8.24 8.16
N ARG A 259 -4.29 -8.60 9.25
CA ARG A 259 -4.89 -9.91 9.45
C ARG A 259 -6.25 -9.98 8.76
N LYS A 260 -6.49 -11.03 7.98
CA LYS A 260 -7.69 -11.18 7.15
C LYS A 260 -8.52 -12.36 7.62
N ASP A 261 -9.83 -12.17 7.60
CA ASP A 261 -10.84 -13.23 7.70
C ASP A 261 -10.64 -14.16 8.92
N GLY A 262 -10.28 -13.57 10.07
CA GLY A 262 -10.11 -14.28 11.34
C GLY A 262 -8.74 -14.91 11.57
N PHE A 263 -7.77 -14.73 10.65
CA PHE A 263 -6.41 -15.21 10.88
C PHE A 263 -5.76 -14.50 12.08
N ASN A 264 -5.41 -15.28 13.11
CA ASN A 264 -4.82 -14.75 14.33
C ASN A 264 -3.46 -15.38 14.69
N GLY A 265 -2.91 -16.21 13.79
CA GLY A 265 -1.69 -16.97 14.05
C GLY A 265 -0.43 -16.10 14.12
N GLU A 266 0.63 -16.68 14.67
CA GLU A 266 1.96 -16.09 14.66
C GLU A 266 2.52 -15.98 13.23
N ILE A 267 3.30 -14.94 12.95
CA ILE A 267 3.99 -14.73 11.67
C ILE A 267 5.49 -14.57 11.94
N ASN A 268 6.28 -15.53 11.45
CA ASN A 268 7.74 -15.52 11.53
C ASN A 268 8.32 -14.71 10.37
N LEU A 269 9.19 -13.74 10.64
CA LEU A 269 9.76 -12.86 9.63
C LEU A 269 11.19 -13.25 9.29
N ALA A 270 11.54 -13.16 8.00
CA ALA A 270 12.88 -13.33 7.49
C ALA A 270 13.18 -12.25 6.44
N VAL A 271 14.45 -11.89 6.29
CA VAL A 271 14.93 -10.99 5.23
C VAL A 271 15.65 -11.81 4.18
N GLN A 272 15.16 -11.74 2.94
CA GLN A 272 15.75 -12.37 1.77
C GLN A 272 16.47 -11.33 0.92
N ASN A 273 17.45 -11.78 0.12
CA ASN A 273 18.26 -10.92 -0.74
C ASN A 273 18.98 -9.80 0.03
N LEU A 274 19.37 -10.08 1.27
CA LEU A 274 20.19 -9.17 2.06
C LEU A 274 21.64 -9.24 1.53
N PRO A 275 22.24 -8.12 1.11
CA PRO A 275 23.61 -8.09 0.57
C PRO A 275 24.65 -8.41 1.65
N GLU A 276 25.84 -8.82 1.21
CA GLU A 276 27.01 -8.98 2.10
C GLU A 276 27.32 -7.66 2.85
N GLY A 277 27.71 -7.78 4.12
CA GLY A 277 27.93 -6.63 5.00
C GLY A 277 26.67 -6.08 5.66
N LEU A 278 25.46 -6.59 5.35
CA LEU A 278 24.24 -6.30 6.11
C LEU A 278 23.76 -7.50 6.92
N LEU A 279 23.24 -7.24 8.11
CA LEU A 279 22.66 -8.23 9.01
C LEU A 279 21.24 -7.83 9.42
N ALA A 280 20.32 -8.78 9.42
CA ALA A 280 18.95 -8.57 9.86
C ALA A 280 18.70 -9.32 11.18
N SER A 281 18.00 -8.68 12.12
CA SER A 281 17.56 -9.38 13.33
C SER A 281 16.48 -10.42 12.99
N PRO A 282 16.36 -11.51 13.76
CA PRO A 282 15.13 -12.29 13.75
C PRO A 282 13.97 -11.40 14.24
N ALA A 283 12.77 -11.65 13.73
CA ALA A 283 11.56 -10.96 14.20
C ALA A 283 10.34 -11.85 14.04
N VAL A 284 9.40 -11.72 14.96
CA VAL A 284 8.12 -12.45 14.96
C VAL A 284 7.01 -11.45 15.25
N ILE A 285 5.89 -11.57 14.56
CA ILE A 285 4.63 -10.92 14.93
C ILE A 285 3.83 -11.99 15.69
N PRO A 286 3.72 -11.89 17.04
CA PRO A 286 3.01 -12.89 17.82
C PRO A 286 1.54 -13.00 17.40
N ALA A 287 0.93 -14.14 17.74
CA ALA A 287 -0.51 -14.33 17.58
C ALA A 287 -1.30 -13.17 18.24
N GLY A 288 -2.35 -12.66 17.61
CA GLY A 288 -3.08 -11.50 18.11
C GLY A 288 -2.45 -10.13 17.80
N GLN A 289 -1.14 -10.06 17.60
CA GLN A 289 -0.45 -8.78 17.42
C GLN A 289 -0.49 -8.32 15.97
N SER A 290 -0.53 -7.01 15.77
CA SER A 290 -0.62 -6.38 14.45
C SER A 290 0.71 -5.88 13.92
N GLN A 291 1.79 -5.91 14.71
CA GLN A 291 3.11 -5.46 14.26
C GLN A 291 4.24 -6.00 15.13
N THR A 292 5.46 -5.91 14.58
CA THR A 292 6.72 -6.12 15.30
C THR A 292 7.80 -5.20 14.72
N ARG A 293 9.00 -5.25 15.27
CA ARG A 293 10.15 -4.50 14.74
C ARG A 293 11.27 -5.47 14.37
N LEU A 294 11.85 -5.20 13.21
CA LEU A 294 13.03 -5.82 12.64
C LEU A 294 14.15 -4.77 12.66
N THR A 295 15.39 -5.16 12.87
CA THR A 295 16.54 -4.28 12.62
C THR A 295 17.35 -4.75 11.43
N ILE A 296 17.95 -3.81 10.71
CA ILE A 296 18.96 -4.03 9.69
C ILE A 296 20.20 -3.28 10.14
N THR A 297 21.32 -3.98 10.29
CA THR A 297 22.61 -3.46 10.75
C THR A 297 23.62 -3.52 9.62
N ALA A 298 24.38 -2.46 9.41
CA ALA A 298 25.49 -2.44 8.47
C ALA A 298 26.81 -2.70 9.19
N ALA A 299 27.64 -3.56 8.61
CA ALA A 299 29.03 -3.75 9.03
C ALA A 299 29.86 -2.46 8.83
N GLU A 300 31.05 -2.42 9.43
CA GLU A 300 31.98 -1.29 9.31
C GLU A 300 32.47 -1.08 7.87
N ASP A 301 32.53 -2.15 7.09
CA ASP A 301 33.00 -2.17 5.70
C ASP A 301 31.86 -2.37 4.68
N ALA A 302 30.60 -2.26 5.11
CA ALA A 302 29.44 -2.41 4.23
C ALA A 302 29.51 -1.44 3.04
N ALA A 303 29.24 -1.92 1.83
CA ALA A 303 29.34 -1.10 0.62
C ALA A 303 28.30 0.03 0.60
N PHE A 304 28.73 1.24 0.22
CA PHE A 304 27.82 2.37 -0.02
C PHE A 304 27.00 2.13 -1.28
N ALA A 305 25.75 1.74 -1.11
CA ALA A 305 24.83 1.46 -2.21
C ALA A 305 23.37 1.51 -1.76
N LEU A 306 22.48 1.40 -2.75
CA LEU A 306 21.07 1.14 -2.57
C LEU A 306 20.82 -0.35 -2.78
N PHE A 307 20.05 -0.95 -1.87
CA PHE A 307 19.70 -2.36 -1.89
C PHE A 307 18.18 -2.53 -1.80
N SER A 308 17.64 -3.61 -2.38
CA SER A 308 16.20 -3.93 -2.39
C SER A 308 15.91 -5.30 -1.76
N PRO A 309 16.17 -5.47 -0.45
CA PRO A 309 15.87 -6.73 0.23
C PRO A 309 14.36 -6.99 0.27
N THR A 310 13.98 -8.25 0.40
CA THR A 310 12.57 -8.66 0.54
C THR A 310 12.33 -9.19 1.95
N ILE A 311 11.45 -8.55 2.70
CA ILE A 311 11.00 -9.07 4.00
C ILE A 311 9.85 -10.06 3.73
N VAL A 312 9.96 -11.29 4.22
CA VAL A 312 8.97 -12.35 4.03
C VAL A 312 8.47 -12.81 5.39
N GLY A 313 7.15 -12.86 5.57
CA GLY A 313 6.53 -13.51 6.71
C GLY A 313 5.99 -14.88 6.35
N THR A 314 6.21 -15.84 7.24
CA THR A 314 5.70 -17.22 7.12
C THR A 314 4.83 -17.54 8.33
N ALA A 315 3.65 -18.10 8.07
CA ALA A 315 2.72 -18.55 9.09
C ALA A 315 2.07 -19.87 8.70
N THR A 316 1.44 -20.53 9.67
CA THR A 316 0.62 -21.72 9.42
C THR A 316 -0.85 -21.30 9.37
N ILE A 317 -1.54 -21.64 8.30
CA ILE A 317 -2.98 -21.41 8.11
C ILE A 317 -3.64 -22.77 7.87
N GLY A 318 -4.47 -23.20 8.84
CA GLY A 318 -4.93 -24.59 8.88
C GLY A 318 -3.74 -25.53 9.02
N GLU A 319 -3.54 -26.41 8.05
CA GLU A 319 -2.41 -27.36 8.00
C GLU A 319 -1.29 -26.91 7.04
N GLN A 320 -1.43 -25.75 6.39
CA GLN A 320 -0.52 -25.30 5.33
C GLN A 320 0.40 -24.18 5.81
N ALA A 321 1.70 -24.29 5.49
CA ALA A 321 2.64 -23.18 5.61
C ALA A 321 2.41 -22.20 4.46
N VAL A 322 2.25 -20.92 4.80
CA VAL A 322 1.95 -19.84 3.87
C VAL A 322 2.96 -18.72 4.06
N SER A 323 3.53 -18.24 2.95
CA SER A 323 4.46 -17.10 2.95
C SER A 323 3.87 -15.88 2.23
N ARG A 324 4.20 -14.70 2.74
CA ARG A 324 3.80 -13.39 2.18
C ARG A 324 4.99 -12.45 2.18
N SER A 325 5.31 -11.87 1.04
CA SER A 325 6.27 -10.78 0.96
C SER A 325 5.65 -9.49 1.49
N ALA A 326 6.38 -8.77 2.30
CA ALA A 326 6.00 -7.45 2.76
C ALA A 326 6.20 -6.42 1.65
N VAL A 327 5.34 -5.41 1.65
CA VAL A 327 5.39 -4.29 0.72
C VAL A 327 5.80 -3.04 1.50
N GLY A 328 6.71 -2.25 0.94
CA GLY A 328 7.06 -0.93 1.46
C GLY A 328 5.82 -0.08 1.66
N ALA A 329 5.78 0.73 2.70
CA ALA A 329 4.72 1.70 2.91
C ALA A 329 5.25 2.99 3.54
N GLU A 330 4.61 4.10 3.19
CA GLU A 330 4.77 5.36 3.90
C GLU A 330 3.59 5.56 4.85
N ASP A 331 3.88 6.04 6.06
CA ASP A 331 2.85 6.51 6.99
C ASP A 331 2.43 7.93 6.57
N ILE A 332 1.27 8.01 5.94
CA ILE A 332 0.71 9.26 5.42
C ILE A 332 -0.46 9.69 6.29
N MET A 333 -0.38 10.91 6.82
CA MET A 333 -1.48 11.55 7.52
C MET A 333 -2.46 12.20 6.52
N GLN A 334 -3.72 11.78 6.58
CA GLN A 334 -4.87 12.41 5.91
C GLN A 334 -5.47 13.53 6.79
N ALA A 335 -6.62 14.08 6.38
CA ALA A 335 -7.37 15.05 7.15
C ALA A 335 -7.75 14.49 8.54
N PHE A 336 -7.92 15.38 9.52
CA PHE A 336 -8.29 15.03 10.90
C PHE A 336 -7.31 14.09 11.61
N SER A 337 -6.04 14.04 11.17
CA SER A 337 -4.97 13.21 11.75
C SER A 337 -5.14 11.69 11.59
N LEU A 338 -6.04 11.24 10.71
CA LEU A 338 -6.12 9.84 10.28
C LEU A 338 -4.82 9.46 9.56
N ARG A 339 -4.24 8.30 9.87
CA ARG A 339 -2.98 7.83 9.28
C ARG A 339 -3.20 6.54 8.50
N HIS A 340 -2.59 6.46 7.32
CA HIS A 340 -2.67 5.31 6.43
C HIS A 340 -1.26 4.85 6.07
N ASP A 341 -1.06 3.54 6.06
CA ASP A 341 0.18 2.92 5.57
C ASP A 341 0.04 2.66 4.06
N VAL A 342 0.35 3.67 3.26
CA VAL A 342 0.13 3.62 1.81
C VAL A 342 1.28 2.85 1.14
N PRO A 343 1.00 1.79 0.36
CA PRO A 343 2.03 0.98 -0.27
C PRO A 343 2.91 1.78 -1.24
N THR A 344 4.21 1.53 -1.18
CA THR A 344 5.18 1.99 -2.17
C THR A 344 5.64 0.84 -3.06
N LYS A 345 6.40 1.15 -4.11
CA LYS A 345 6.73 0.16 -5.16
C LYS A 345 7.73 -0.88 -4.69
N GLU A 346 8.64 -0.49 -3.80
CA GLU A 346 9.75 -1.30 -3.34
C GLU A 346 10.26 -0.78 -2.00
N ILE A 347 10.96 -1.63 -1.26
CA ILE A 347 11.71 -1.23 -0.07
C ILE A 347 13.15 -0.97 -0.52
N LEU A 348 13.70 0.20 -0.19
CA LEU A 348 15.08 0.56 -0.51
C LEU A 348 15.88 0.81 0.76
N VAL A 349 16.90 -0.02 0.99
CA VAL A 349 17.86 0.17 2.08
C VAL A 349 19.07 0.92 1.52
N ALA A 350 19.40 2.08 2.10
CA ALA A 350 20.57 2.86 1.69
C ALA A 350 21.66 2.80 2.75
N VAL A 351 22.83 2.28 2.38
CA VAL A 351 24.05 2.40 3.19
C VAL A 351 24.76 3.69 2.79
N ILE A 352 24.87 4.61 3.75
CA ILE A 352 25.46 5.94 3.57
C ILE A 352 26.71 6.09 4.43
N GLU A 353 27.40 7.22 4.30
CA GLU A 353 28.49 7.57 5.22
C GLU A 353 27.99 7.57 6.67
N SER A 354 28.81 7.06 7.59
CA SER A 354 28.47 7.00 9.00
C SER A 354 28.17 8.38 9.59
N ALA A 355 27.19 8.43 10.49
CA ALA A 355 26.97 9.62 11.29
C ALA A 355 28.22 9.98 12.11
N PHE A 356 28.36 11.26 12.45
CA PHE A 356 29.50 11.77 13.25
C PHE A 356 29.66 11.12 14.63
N PHE A 357 28.63 10.44 15.10
CA PHE A 357 28.67 9.59 16.28
C PHE A 357 27.86 8.32 16.03
N THR A 358 28.28 7.23 16.65
CA THR A 358 27.50 5.97 16.67
C THR A 358 26.97 5.73 18.07
N LEU A 359 25.75 5.19 18.16
CA LEU A 359 25.21 4.62 19.38
C LEU A 359 25.33 3.10 19.28
N SER A 360 25.85 2.47 20.32
CA SER A 360 25.94 1.02 20.42
C SER A 360 25.39 0.57 21.76
N THR A 361 24.92 -0.66 21.84
CA THR A 361 24.55 -1.30 23.09
C THR A 361 25.54 -2.41 23.42
N ASP A 362 25.58 -2.84 24.68
CA ASP A 362 26.27 -4.07 25.09
C ASP A 362 25.51 -5.35 24.71
N ILE A 363 24.33 -5.21 24.11
CA ILE A 363 23.53 -6.29 23.52
C ILE A 363 23.90 -6.41 22.04
N PRO A 364 24.47 -7.53 21.57
CA PRO A 364 24.75 -7.75 20.16
C PRO A 364 23.49 -7.64 19.28
N PRO A 365 23.57 -7.13 18.03
CA PRO A 365 22.41 -6.99 17.15
C PRO A 365 21.65 -8.29 16.85
N THR A 366 22.29 -9.44 17.03
CA THR A 366 21.72 -10.78 16.81
C THR A 366 21.12 -11.40 18.07
N GLU A 367 21.30 -10.79 19.25
CA GLU A 367 20.79 -11.32 20.51
C GLU A 367 19.34 -10.88 20.72
N VAL A 368 18.43 -11.85 20.90
CA VAL A 368 17.03 -11.59 21.27
C VAL A 368 16.89 -11.76 22.78
N ARG A 369 16.35 -10.73 23.45
CA ARG A 369 15.97 -10.79 24.87
C ARG A 369 14.46 -10.70 25.01
N GLU A 370 13.87 -11.64 25.73
CA GLU A 370 12.46 -11.59 26.11
C GLU A 370 12.26 -10.64 27.29
N VAL A 371 11.48 -9.58 27.10
CA VAL A 371 11.08 -8.63 28.16
C VAL A 371 9.64 -8.95 28.53
N LEU A 372 9.44 -9.56 29.70
CA LEU A 372 8.10 -9.84 30.21
C LEU A 372 7.38 -8.55 30.60
N GLN A 373 6.05 -8.56 30.56
CA GLN A 373 5.24 -7.44 31.03
C GLN A 373 5.62 -7.10 32.48
N GLU A 374 5.80 -5.82 32.79
CA GLU A 374 6.22 -5.32 34.11
C GLU A 374 7.64 -5.74 34.54
N SER A 375 8.46 -6.27 33.63
CA SER A 375 9.89 -6.53 33.88
C SER A 375 10.79 -5.42 33.36
N GLU A 376 12.01 -5.35 33.91
CA GLU A 376 13.07 -4.43 33.47
C GLU A 376 14.28 -5.23 32.98
N ILE A 377 14.86 -4.83 31.86
CA ILE A 377 16.15 -5.37 31.37
C ILE A 377 17.17 -4.24 31.31
N PRO A 378 18.24 -4.28 32.13
CA PRO A 378 19.31 -3.29 32.04
C PRO A 378 20.17 -3.55 30.80
N PHE A 379 20.57 -2.46 30.13
CA PHE A 379 21.55 -2.47 29.05
C PHE A 379 22.31 -1.14 29.04
N VAL A 380 23.50 -1.15 28.48
CA VAL A 380 24.40 0.01 28.42
C VAL A 380 24.38 0.57 27.01
N VAL A 381 23.98 1.84 26.87
CA VAL A 381 24.15 2.59 25.61
C VAL A 381 25.48 3.34 25.64
N ARG A 382 26.34 3.10 24.65
CA ARG A 382 27.60 3.82 24.45
C ARG A 382 27.51 4.71 23.22
N ALA A 383 27.87 5.97 23.38
CA ALA A 383 28.07 6.90 22.27
C ALA A 383 29.57 6.97 21.92
N SER A 384 29.93 6.73 20.67
CA SER A 384 31.31 6.84 20.16
C SER A 384 31.40 7.93 19.11
N ARG A 385 32.48 8.73 19.13
CA ARG A 385 32.79 9.78 18.15
C ARG A 385 33.97 9.42 17.25
N LYS A 386 34.29 8.13 17.11
CA LYS A 386 35.52 7.66 16.44
C LYS A 386 35.65 8.23 15.01
N GLY A 387 34.56 8.33 14.26
CA GLY A 387 34.54 8.96 12.93
C GLY A 387 34.80 10.48 12.93
N LEU A 388 34.33 11.20 13.95
CA LEU A 388 34.58 12.65 14.11
C LEU A 388 36.06 12.94 14.41
N MET A 389 36.70 12.15 15.28
CA MET A 389 38.11 12.36 15.62
C MET A 389 39.03 12.08 14.42
N ALA A 390 38.76 11.03 13.65
CA ALA A 390 39.50 10.72 12.42
C ALA A 390 39.35 11.80 11.33
N ALA A 391 38.24 12.55 11.31
CA ALA A 391 38.02 13.67 10.38
C ALA A 391 38.59 15.00 10.88
N ILE A 392 38.69 15.21 12.21
CA ILE A 392 39.24 16.42 12.83
C ILE A 392 40.78 16.41 12.77
N GLU A 393 41.43 15.29 13.02
CA GLU A 393 42.90 15.21 13.08
C GLU A 393 43.60 15.75 11.81
N PRO A 394 43.19 15.41 10.58
CA PRO A 394 43.78 15.97 9.36
C PRO A 394 43.52 17.47 9.21
N ALA A 395 42.34 17.96 9.61
CA ALA A 395 41.97 19.37 9.52
C ALA A 395 42.76 20.23 10.53
N GLU A 396 42.99 19.73 11.74
CA GLU A 396 43.85 20.39 12.73
C GLU A 396 45.32 20.38 12.31
N ALA A 397 45.81 19.28 11.74
CA ALA A 397 47.16 19.21 11.17
C ALA A 397 47.35 20.21 10.02
N GLY A 398 46.36 20.31 9.12
CA GLY A 398 46.36 21.28 8.02
C GLY A 398 46.34 22.73 8.51
N LYS A 399 45.53 23.03 9.54
CA LYS A 399 45.51 24.36 10.18
C LYS A 399 46.85 24.72 10.80
N LYS A 400 47.45 23.78 11.54
CA LYS A 400 48.77 23.98 12.17
C LYS A 400 49.86 24.26 11.12
N ALA A 401 49.89 23.51 10.02
CA ALA A 401 50.83 23.72 8.92
C ALA A 401 50.64 25.10 8.24
N ALA A 402 49.39 25.54 8.07
CA ALA A 402 49.07 26.86 7.52
C ALA A 402 49.53 27.99 8.47
N ASP A 403 49.30 27.84 9.78
CA ASP A 403 49.72 28.80 10.80
C ASP A 403 51.25 28.91 10.88
N GLU A 404 51.98 27.79 10.81
CA GLU A 404 53.44 27.75 10.76
C GLU A 404 53.99 28.43 9.49
N THR A 405 53.34 28.20 8.35
CA THR A 405 53.70 28.84 7.07
C THR A 405 53.48 30.35 7.14
N LEU A 406 52.35 30.78 7.68
CA LEU A 406 52.03 32.20 7.85
C LEU A 406 53.02 32.90 8.81
N ALA A 407 53.42 32.22 9.89
CA ALA A 407 54.43 32.73 10.82
C ALA A 407 55.79 32.93 10.12
N LYS A 408 56.20 31.98 9.29
CA LYS A 408 57.44 32.06 8.50
C LYS A 408 57.40 33.21 7.49
N VAL A 409 56.30 33.34 6.74
CA VAL A 409 56.11 34.45 5.79
C VAL A 409 56.18 35.80 6.50
N LYS A 410 55.54 35.95 7.66
CA LYS A 410 55.62 37.18 8.46
C LYS A 410 57.06 37.48 8.92
N GLN A 411 57.81 36.46 9.32
CA GLN A 411 59.21 36.61 9.74
C GLN A 411 60.11 37.03 8.56
N ASP A 412 59.94 36.44 7.39
CA ASP A 412 60.70 36.77 6.18
C ASP A 412 60.36 38.19 5.69
N LEU A 413 59.09 38.59 5.77
CA LEU A 413 58.65 39.95 5.44
C LEU A 413 59.22 41.01 6.39
N ALA A 414 59.39 40.66 7.68
CA ALA A 414 60.01 41.53 8.66
C ALA A 414 61.52 41.69 8.40
N LYS A 415 62.21 40.61 8.02
CA LYS A 415 63.64 40.64 7.62
C LYS A 415 63.88 41.42 6.32
N ALA A 416 62.93 41.38 5.38
CA ALA A 416 63.05 42.13 4.13
C ALA A 416 62.78 43.65 4.28
N LYS A 417 62.28 44.08 5.45
CA LYS A 417 62.02 45.50 5.77
C LYS A 417 63.16 46.18 6.54
N THR A 418 64.17 45.42 6.96
CA THR A 418 65.46 45.88 7.51
C THR A 418 66.53 45.74 6.47
#